data_AF-A0A2R3JWV3-F1
#
_entry.id   AF-A0A2R3JWV3-F1
#
_cell.length_a   1.000
_cell.length_b   1.000
_cell.length_c   1.000
_cell.angle_alpha   90.00
_cell.angle_beta   90.00
_cell.angle_gamma   90.00
#
_symmetry.space_group_name_H-M   'P 1'
#
loop_
_entity.id
_entity.type
_entity.pdbx_description
1 polymer ?
#
loop_
_entity_poly.entity_id
_entity_poly.type
_entity_poly.pdbx_seq_one_letter_code
_entity_poly.pdbx_strand_id
1 'polypeptide(L)' 'MQKIDIAQQVQRLLDSELTAYRIGKDTGLSITAVQRLKTGESAIDNLSVKTAQTLIDYACKELGC' A
#
# COMPACT_ATOMS: atom_id res chain seq x y z
N MET A 1 0.20 10.70 21.12
CA MET A 1 -0.51 10.17 19.94
C MET A 1 0.53 10.01 18.84
N GLN A 2 0.95 8.79 18.50
CA GLN A 2 1.80 8.59 17.32
C GLN A 2 0.98 9.00 16.09
N LYS A 3 1.49 9.97 15.33
CA LYS A 3 0.86 10.44 14.10
C LYS A 3 1.14 9.40 13.02
N ILE A 4 0.13 8.60 12.65
CA ILE A 4 0.24 7.69 11.51
C ILE A 4 0.12 8.57 10.26
N ASP A 5 1.23 8.75 9.55
CA ASP A 5 1.20 9.34 8.22
C ASP A 5 0.78 8.24 7.22
N ILE A 6 -0.44 8.39 6.69
CA ILE A 6 -1.06 7.45 5.75
C ILE A 6 -0.13 7.24 4.55
N ALA A 7 0.43 8.33 4.02
CA ALA A 7 1.30 8.26 2.85
C ALA A 7 2.59 7.52 3.19
N GLN A 8 3.17 7.77 4.37
CA GLN A 8 4.39 7.08 4.81
C GLN A 8 4.18 5.57 4.97
N GLN A 9 3.07 5.14 5.56
CA GLN A 9 2.79 3.70 5.75
C GLN A 9 2.55 2.98 4.41
N VAL A 10 1.80 3.61 3.51
CA VAL A 10 1.60 3.09 2.16
C VAL A 10 2.94 3.04 1.41
N GLN A 11 3.74 4.11 1.48
CA GLN A 11 5.05 4.16 0.82
C GLN A 11 5.98 3.06 1.33
N ARG A 12 6.03 2.83 2.65
CA ARG A 12 6.82 1.74 3.26
C ARG A 12 6.42 0.37 2.72
N LEU A 13 5.13 0.13 2.49
CA LEU A 13 4.66 -1.10 1.84
C LEU A 13 5.12 -1.18 0.38
N LEU A 14 4.99 -0.09 -0.37
CA LEU A 14 5.36 -0.03 -1.78
C LEU A 14 6.87 -0.21 -1.99
N ASP A 15 7.69 0.29 -1.07
CA ASP A 15 9.15 0.15 -1.09
C ASP A 15 9.65 -1.20 -0.56
N SER A 16 8.77 -2.03 0.00
CA SER A 16 9.14 -3.34 0.50
C SER A 16 9.38 -4.38 -0.62
N GLU A 17 10.02 -5.48 -0.24
CA GLU A 17 10.22 -6.68 -1.07
C GLU A 17 8.91 -7.37 -1.48
N LEU A 18 7.76 -6.93 -0.96
CA LEU A 18 6.46 -7.47 -1.34
C LEU A 18 6.13 -7.07 -2.78
N THR A 19 5.91 -8.07 -3.62
CA THR A 19 5.58 -7.87 -5.03
C THR A 19 4.16 -7.33 -5.18
N ALA A 20 3.90 -6.58 -6.26
CA ALA A 20 2.54 -6.13 -6.60
C ALA A 20 1.57 -7.31 -6.73
N TYR A 21 2.05 -8.47 -7.20
CA TYR A 21 1.28 -9.70 -7.25
C TYR A 21 0.83 -10.15 -5.85
N ARG A 22 1.76 -10.25 -4.89
CA ARG A 22 1.46 -10.71 -3.53
C ARG A 22 0.52 -9.74 -2.82
N ILE A 23 0.81 -8.44 -2.89
CA ILE A 23 -0.05 -7.40 -2.32
C ILE A 23 -1.45 -7.47 -2.93
N GLY A 24 -1.57 -7.50 -4.26
CA GLY A 24 -2.88 -7.55 -4.92
C GLY A 24 -3.67 -8.82 -4.58
N LYS A 25 -3.00 -9.97 -4.56
CA LYS A 25 -3.61 -11.26 -4.19
C LYS A 25 -4.14 -11.27 -2.76
N ASP A 26 -3.35 -10.78 -1.81
CA ASP A 26 -3.68 -10.88 -0.39
C ASP A 26 -4.67 -9.79 0.06
N THR A 27 -4.65 -8.63 -0.60
CA THR A 27 -5.55 -7.49 -0.30
C THR A 27 -6.83 -7.48 -1.12
N GLY A 28 -6.89 -8.27 -2.20
CA GLY A 28 -7.98 -8.21 -3.19
C GLY A 28 -7.93 -6.99 -4.10
N LEU A 29 -6.86 -6.18 -4.05
CA LEU A 29 -6.65 -5.06 -4.96
C LEU A 29 -6.15 -5.55 -6.33
N SER A 30 -6.43 -4.77 -7.37
CA SER A 30 -5.88 -5.06 -8.70
C SER A 30 -4.36 -5.03 -8.68
N ILE A 31 -3.73 -6.12 -9.14
CA ILE A 31 -2.27 -6.22 -9.28
C ILE A 31 -1.73 -5.07 -10.13
N THR A 32 -2.43 -4.70 -11.21
CA THR A 32 -2.05 -3.56 -12.06
C THR A 32 -2.12 -2.24 -11.29
N ALA A 33 -3.13 -2.04 -10.44
CA ALA A 33 -3.22 -0.84 -9.62
C ALA A 33 -2.06 -0.76 -8.63
N VAL A 34 -1.72 -1.87 -7.96
CA VAL A 34 -0.57 -1.92 -7.05
C VAL A 34 0.74 -1.70 -7.79
N GLN A 35 0.89 -2.29 -8.98
CA GLN A 35 2.08 -2.10 -9.81
C GLN A 35 2.27 -0.61 -10.16
N ARG A 36 1.21 0.08 -10.57
CA ARG A 36 1.26 1.52 -10.87
C ARG A 36 1.64 2.37 -9.68
N LEU A 37 1.22 1.99 -8.48
CA LEU A 37 1.66 2.64 -7.24
C LEU A 37 3.15 2.40 -6.99
N LYS A 38 3.64 1.16 -7.14
CA LYS A 38 5.07 0.82 -6.97
C LYS A 38 5.96 1.51 -8.02
N THR A 39 5.49 1.70 -9.26
CA THR A 39 6.26 2.37 -10.33
C THR A 39 6.15 3.90 -10.29
N GLY A 40 5.28 4.46 -9.44
CA GLY A 40 5.00 5.90 -9.39
C GLY A 40 4.12 6.41 -10.55
N GLU A 41 3.60 5.52 -11.41
CA GLU A 41 2.61 5.87 -12.43
C GLU A 41 1.28 6.37 -11.82
N SER A 42 1.01 6.03 -10.56
CA SER A 42 -0.13 6.55 -9.79
C SER A 42 0.35 7.08 -8.45
N ALA A 43 -0.09 8.29 -8.10
CA ALA A 43 0.26 8.93 -6.82
C ALA A 43 -0.56 8.37 -5.65
N ILE A 44 0.08 8.22 -4.50
CA ILE A 44 -0.57 7.82 -3.23
C ILE A 44 -1.67 8.81 -2.86
N ASP A 45 -1.48 10.10 -3.13
CA ASP A 45 -2.45 11.17 -2.84
C ASP A 45 -3.79 10.99 -3.55
N ASN A 46 -3.83 10.21 -4.64
CA ASN A 46 -5.04 9.94 -5.41
C ASN A 46 -5.75 8.64 -4.96
N LEU A 47 -5.29 7.99 -3.90
CA LEU A 47 -5.92 6.78 -3.38
C LEU A 47 -7.26 7.09 -2.73
N SER A 48 -8.23 6.21 -2.95
CA SER A 48 -9.44 6.21 -2.12
C SER A 48 -9.08 5.87 -0.68
N VAL A 49 -9.79 6.45 0.28
CA VAL A 49 -9.61 6.16 1.72
C VAL A 49 -9.67 4.66 1.99
N LYS A 50 -10.59 3.95 1.33
CA LYS A 50 -10.72 2.48 1.44
C LYS A 50 -9.45 1.75 1.00
N THR A 51 -8.91 2.13 -0.16
CA THR A 51 -7.67 1.51 -0.69
C THR A 51 -6.48 1.81 0.22
N ALA A 52 -6.36 3.05 0.69
CA ALA A 52 -5.30 3.43 1.63
C ALA A 52 -5.38 2.62 2.92
N GLN A 53 -6.57 2.47 3.51
CA GLN A 53 -6.76 1.67 4.72
C GLN A 53 -6.38 0.21 4.50
N THR A 54 -6.83 -0.40 3.39
CA THR A 54 -6.48 -1.79 3.06
C THR A 54 -4.97 -1.98 2.92
N LEU A 55 -4.26 -1.04 2.30
CA LEU A 55 -2.80 -1.10 2.17
C LEU A 55 -2.11 -0.92 3.52
N ILE A 56 -2.60 -0.02 4.39
CA ILE A 56 -2.05 0.19 5.74
C ILE A 56 -2.26 -1.05 6.60
N ASP A 57 -3.45 -1.64 6.60
CA ASP A 57 -3.74 -2.85 7.40
C ASP A 57 -2.82 -4.01 6.98
N TYR A 58 -2.60 -4.15 5.68
CA TYR A 58 -1.68 -5.15 5.15
C TYR A 58 -0.22 -4.84 5.49
N ALA A 59 0.20 -3.58 5.42
CA ALA A 59 1.53 -3.15 5.82
C ALA A 59 1.79 -3.44 7.31
N CYS A 60 0.85 -3.11 8.19
CA CYS A 60 0.91 -3.40 9.61
C CYS A 60 1.02 -4.90 9.89
N LYS A 61 0.29 -5.73 9.13
CA LYS A 61 0.30 -7.20 9.27
C LYS A 61 1.64 -7.81 8.83
N GLU A 62 2.18 -7.40 7.70
CA GLU A 62 3.34 -8.06 7.08
C GLU A 62 4.69 -7.42 7.46
N LEU A 63 4.71 -6.12 7.78
CA LEU A 63 5.93 -5.33 8.05
C LEU A 63 6.01 -4.83 9.51
N GLY A 64 4.91 -4.88 10.27
CA GLY A 64 4.81 -4.32 11.61
C GLY A 64 4.62 -2.80 11.63
N CYS A 65 3.78 -2.31 12.56
CA CYS A 65 3.42 -0.89 12.71
C CYS A 65 4.60 -0.04 13.18
#